data_AF-A0A8D6U7S4-F1
#
_entry.id   AF-A0A8D6U7S4-F1
#
_cell.length_a   1.000
_cell.length_b   1.000
_cell.length_c   1.000
_cell.angle_alpha   90.00
_cell.angle_beta   90.00
_cell.angle_gamma   90.00
#
_symmetry.space_group_name_H-M   'P 1'
#
loop_
_entity.id
_entity.type
_entity.pdbx_description
1 polymer ?
#
loop_
_entity_poly.entity_id
_entity_poly.type
_entity_poly.pdbx_seq_one_letter_code
_entity_poly.pdbx_strand_id
1 'polypeptide(L)' 'MAAEPSAEIIYGHNAKSKEELRQQIESKDWENLLTRVPVKAGDFFYVSSDTMHAIGAGIMVLETQ' A
#
# COMPACT_ATOMS: atom_id res chain seq x y z
N MET A 1 -12.11 13.58 6.41
CA MET A 1 -11.52 12.58 5.50
C MET A 1 -12.59 11.58 5.11
N ALA A 2 -12.53 11.02 3.90
CA ALA A 2 -13.56 10.13 3.34
C ALA A 2 -12.92 8.97 2.57
N ALA A 3 -13.60 7.82 2.50
CA ALA A 3 -13.17 6.66 1.74
C ALA A 3 -14.40 5.92 1.16
N GLU A 4 -14.34 5.51 -0.09
CA GLU A 4 -15.36 4.67 -0.72
C GLU A 4 -15.35 3.25 -0.13
N PRO A 5 -16.48 2.50 -0.17
CA PRO A 5 -16.58 1.18 0.47
C PRO A 5 -15.56 0.12 -0.01
N SER A 6 -15.02 0.26 -1.22
CA SER A 6 -14.02 -0.63 -1.80
C SER A 6 -12.61 -0.03 -1.82
N ALA A 7 -12.40 1.09 -1.12
CA ALA A 7 -11.10 1.76 -1.08
C ALA A 7 -10.06 0.91 -0.35
N GLU A 8 -8.85 0.90 -0.88
CA GLU A 8 -7.70 0.19 -0.31
C GLU A 8 -6.44 1.04 -0.44
N ILE A 9 -5.46 0.77 0.41
CA ILE A 9 -4.10 1.28 0.27
C ILE A 9 -3.12 0.13 0.02
N ILE A 10 -1.99 0.44 -0.59
CA ILE A 10 -0.82 -0.43 -0.56
C ILE A 10 -0.02 -0.09 0.69
N TYR A 11 0.27 -1.10 1.51
CA TYR A 11 1.02 -0.95 2.75
C TYR A 11 1.99 -2.14 2.94
N GLY A 12 3.20 -1.98 2.41
CA GLY A 12 4.26 -2.98 2.43
C GLY A 12 4.29 -3.91 1.22
N HIS A 13 5.15 -4.94 1.31
CA HIS A 13 5.28 -6.00 0.32
C HIS A 13 5.56 -7.36 0.95
N ASN A 14 5.34 -8.42 0.17
CA ASN A 14 5.51 -9.79 0.64
C ASN A 14 6.90 -10.39 0.42
N ALA A 15 7.72 -9.81 -0.47
CA ALA A 15 9.07 -10.31 -0.78
C ALA A 15 9.94 -10.50 0.48
N LYS A 16 10.70 -11.61 0.53
CA LYS A 16 11.55 -12.01 1.67
C LYS A 16 13.02 -11.65 1.48
N SER A 17 13.40 -11.19 0.29
CA SER A 17 14.75 -10.74 -0.03
C SER A 17 14.72 -9.63 -1.07
N LYS A 18 15.85 -8.93 -1.25
CA LYS A 18 16.00 -7.90 -2.29
C LYS A 18 15.96 -8.50 -3.68
N GLU A 19 16.50 -9.71 -3.84
CA GLU A 19 16.49 -10.49 -5.07
C GLU A 19 15.06 -10.85 -5.47
N GLU A 20 14.27 -11.36 -4.53
CA GLU A 20 12.85 -11.68 -4.75
C GLU A 20 12.04 -10.42 -5.08
N LEU A 21 12.27 -9.32 -4.36
CA LEU A 21 11.63 -8.03 -4.64
C LEU A 21 11.90 -7.59 -6.08
N ARG A 22 13.18 -7.63 -6.51
CA ARG A 22 13.57 -7.27 -7.88
C ARG A 22 12.88 -8.18 -8.91
N GLN A 23 12.91 -9.49 -8.68
CA GLN A 23 12.30 -10.45 -9.60
C GLN A 23 10.79 -10.20 -9.77
N GLN A 24 10.07 -9.97 -8.67
CA GLN A 24 8.62 -9.70 -8.71
C GLN A 24 8.29 -8.36 -9.38
N ILE A 25 9.13 -7.34 -9.19
CA ILE A 25 9.00 -6.05 -9.90
C ILE A 25 9.22 -6.24 -11.41
N GLU A 26 10.28 -6.96 -11.80
CA GLU A 26 10.63 -7.20 -13.22
C GLU A 26 9.57 -8.04 -13.94
N SER A 27 9.01 -9.05 -13.26
CA SER A 27 7.91 -9.86 -13.78
C SER A 27 6.54 -9.17 -13.71
N LYS A 28 6.45 -7.99 -13.06
CA LYS A 28 5.21 -7.24 -12.81
C LYS A 28 4.18 -8.03 -12.01
N ASP A 29 4.63 -8.88 -11.10
CA ASP A 29 3.77 -9.68 -10.22
C ASP A 29 3.26 -8.85 -9.03
N TRP A 30 2.53 -7.78 -9.32
CA TRP A 30 2.04 -6.83 -8.32
C TRP A 30 1.04 -7.46 -7.35
N GLU A 31 0.26 -8.43 -7.82
CA GLU A 31 -0.75 -9.11 -7.02
C GLU A 31 -0.14 -9.89 -5.86
N ASN A 32 0.98 -10.57 -6.08
CA ASN A 32 1.67 -11.28 -5.01
C ASN A 32 2.64 -10.37 -4.23
N LEU A 33 3.25 -9.39 -4.92
CA LEU A 33 4.23 -8.51 -4.30
C LEU A 33 3.60 -7.54 -3.30
N LEU A 34 2.54 -6.84 -3.68
CA LEU A 34 1.99 -5.72 -2.92
C LEU A 34 0.99 -6.18 -1.87
N THR A 35 1.08 -5.61 -0.67
CA THR A 35 0.11 -5.86 0.40
C THR A 35 -0.99 -4.83 0.34
N ARG A 36 -2.22 -5.27 0.04
CA ARG A 36 -3.43 -4.42 0.01
C ARG A 36 -4.15 -4.45 1.34
N VAL A 37 -4.52 -3.28 1.83
CA VAL A 37 -5.28 -3.11 3.08
C VAL A 37 -6.55 -2.31 2.79
N PRO A 38 -7.74 -2.90 2.98
CA PRO A 38 -9.00 -2.16 2.90
C PRO A 38 -9.04 -1.04 3.94
N VAL A 39 -9.60 0.10 3.57
CA VAL A 39 -9.70 1.27 4.46
C VAL A 39 -11.11 1.82 4.52
N LYS A 40 -11.41 2.56 5.59
CA LYS A 40 -12.64 3.32 5.75
C LYS A 40 -12.36 4.73 6.27
N ALA A 41 -13.36 5.59 6.16
CA ALA A 41 -13.27 6.96 6.66
C ALA A 41 -12.92 6.98 8.15
N GLY A 42 -11.87 7.72 8.51
CA GLY A 42 -11.39 7.86 9.89
C GLY A 42 -10.26 6.92 10.28
N ASP A 43 -9.86 5.98 9.42
CA ASP A 43 -8.66 5.18 9.66
C ASP A 43 -7.40 6.06 9.68
N PHE A 44 -6.41 5.65 10.47
CA PHE A 44 -5.13 6.32 10.62
C PHE A 44 -3.98 5.34 10.40
N PHE A 45 -3.00 5.74 9.61
CA PHE A 45 -1.82 4.93 9.29
C PHE A 45 -0.57 5.72 9.63
N TYR A 46 0.32 5.11 10.41
CA TYR A 46 1.69 5.60 10.59
C TYR A 46 2.59 4.90 9.58
N VAL A 47 3.21 5.67 8.68
CA VAL A 47 4.08 5.14 7.64
C VAL A 47 5.54 5.42 8.01
N SER A 48 6.30 4.39 8.35
CA SER A 48 7.74 4.54 8.58
C SER A 48 8.48 4.76 7.24
N SER A 49 9.64 5.43 7.28
CA SER A 49 10.44 5.78 6.09
C SER A 49 10.82 4.60 5.19
N ASP A 50 10.84 3.38 5.73
CA ASP A 50 11.23 2.17 5.01
C ASP A 50 10.01 1.37 4.48
N THR A 51 8.79 1.89 4.63
CA THR A 51 7.57 1.23 4.18
C THR A 51 7.25 1.62 2.74
N MET A 52 7.25 0.65 1.81
CA MET A 52 6.66 0.87 0.49
C MET A 52 5.15 1.01 0.63
N HIS A 53 4.57 2.09 0.12
CA HIS A 53 3.16 2.38 0.27
C HIS A 53 2.62 3.17 -0.92
N ALA A 54 1.31 3.14 -1.10
CA ALA A 54 0.58 3.96 -2.05
C ALA A 54 -0.87 4.17 -1.60
N ILE A 55 -1.43 5.34 -1.91
CA ILE A 55 -2.85 5.64 -1.67
C ILE A 55 -3.65 5.17 -2.89
N GLY A 56 -4.64 4.30 -2.68
CA GLY A 56 -5.53 3.84 -3.74
C GLY A 56 -6.64 4.84 -4.08
N ALA A 57 -7.43 4.50 -5.10
CA ALA A 57 -8.54 5.33 -5.55
C ALA A 57 -9.68 5.41 -4.51
N GLY A 58 -10.49 6.47 -4.58
CA GLY A 58 -11.65 6.65 -3.71
C GLY A 58 -11.31 7.09 -2.27
N ILE A 59 -10.09 7.59 -2.04
CA ILE A 59 -9.62 8.05 -0.71
C ILE A 59 -9.37 9.56 -0.74
N MET A 60 -9.92 10.28 0.23
CA MET A 60 -9.52 11.64 0.58
C MET A 60 -8.81 11.63 1.93
N VAL A 61 -7.50 11.88 1.90
CA VAL A 61 -6.60 11.81 3.05
C VAL A 61 -6.07 13.19 3.45
N LEU A 62 -5.70 13.34 4.72
CA LEU A 62 -4.80 14.38 5.21
C LEU A 62 -3.47 13.72 5.54
N GLU A 63 -2.40 14.13 4.88
CA GLU A 63 -1.06 13.59 5.08
C GLU A 63 -0.18 14.61 5.80
N THR A 64 0.43 14.19 6.91
CA THR A 64 1.40 14.99 7.67
C THR A 64 2.76 14.30 7.60
N GLN A 65 3.81 15.04 7.20
CA GLN A 65 5.14 14.52 6.90
C GLN A 65 6.20 15.10 7.84
#